data_AF-A0A258UX57-F1
#
_entry.id   AF-A0A258UX57-F1
#
_cell.length_a   1.000
_cell.length_b   1.000
_cell.length_c   1.000
_cell.angle_alpha   90.00
_cell.angle_beta   90.00
_cell.angle_gamma   90.00
#
_symmetry.space_group_name_H-M   'P 1'
#
loop_
_entity.id
_entity.type
_entity.pdbx_description
1 polymer ?
#
loop_
_entity_poly.entity_id
_entity_poly.type
_entity_poly.pdbx_seq_one_letter_code
_entity_poly.pdbx_strand_id
1 'polypeptide(L)'
;MKPTSKQLSSLQRRIADRYSASGRSNAEIGRLASVHPSQVGRICSGNFKTVSANVVQVCRVLGVKVPKMGESSRMDPEWAKANASLRRIWDQTPQGAATICRVLDAIADLHVPEMHADSTRSEKQDA
;
A
#
# COMPACT_ATOMS: atom_id res chain seq x y z
N MET A 1 -12.65 -1.13 11.33
CA MET A 1 -13.69 -1.32 10.28
C MET A 1 -13.57 -2.73 9.70
N LYS A 2 -14.69 -3.43 9.43
CA LYS A 2 -14.67 -4.78 8.84
C LYS A 2 -14.26 -4.69 7.36
N PRO A 3 -13.39 -5.57 6.83
CA PRO A 3 -13.04 -5.58 5.41
C PRO A 3 -14.32 -5.76 4.58
N THR A 4 -14.44 -5.06 3.45
CA THR A 4 -15.54 -5.33 2.52
C THR A 4 -15.37 -6.76 1.98
N SER A 5 -16.47 -7.51 1.85
CA SER A 5 -16.44 -8.93 1.45
C SER A 5 -15.62 -9.16 0.18
N LYS A 6 -15.68 -8.22 -0.78
CA LYS A 6 -14.89 -8.27 -2.03
C LYS A 6 -13.37 -8.17 -1.81
N GLN A 7 -12.92 -7.31 -0.89
CA GLN A 7 -11.50 -7.18 -0.54
C GLN A 7 -10.99 -8.44 0.17
N LEU A 8 -11.82 -9.03 1.04
CA LEU A 8 -11.49 -10.26 1.74
C LEU A 8 -11.35 -11.44 0.77
N SER A 9 -12.31 -11.62 -0.14
CA SER A 9 -12.26 -12.69 -1.15
C SER A 9 -11.08 -12.52 -2.11
N SER A 10 -10.76 -11.28 -2.51
CA SER A 10 -9.58 -10.99 -3.33
C SER A 10 -8.28 -11.34 -2.57
N LEU A 11 -8.19 -11.02 -1.28
CA LEU A 11 -7.04 -11.37 -0.44
C LEU A 11 -6.89 -12.89 -0.27
N GLN A 12 -7.98 -13.60 0.01
CA GLN A 12 -8.01 -15.06 0.13
C GLN A 12 -7.47 -15.72 -1.14
N ARG A 13 -7.93 -15.28 -2.31
CA ARG A 13 -7.46 -15.81 -3.60
C ARG A 13 -5.96 -15.58 -3.81
N ARG A 14 -5.49 -14.35 -3.56
CA ARG A 14 -4.06 -14.01 -3.68
C ARG A 14 -3.17 -14.81 -2.74
N ILE A 15 -3.64 -15.10 -1.52
CA ILE A 15 -2.92 -15.95 -0.57
C ILE A 15 -2.85 -17.37 -1.10
N ALA A 16 -3.96 -17.94 -1.57
CA ALA A 16 -4.00 -19.30 -2.12
C ALA A 16 -3.07 -19.44 -3.34
N ASP A 17 -3.14 -18.50 -4.30
CA ASP A 17 -2.28 -18.50 -5.49
C ASP A 17 -0.79 -18.46 -5.13
N ARG A 18 -0.42 -17.58 -4.19
CA ARG A 18 0.98 -17.47 -3.73
C ARG A 18 1.42 -18.67 -2.91
N TYR A 19 0.54 -19.25 -2.11
CA TYR A 19 0.83 -20.47 -1.36
C TYR A 19 1.16 -21.62 -2.31
N SER A 20 0.28 -21.88 -3.30
CA SER A 20 0.51 -22.91 -4.33
C SER A 20 1.80 -22.68 -5.12
N ALA A 21 2.13 -21.42 -5.45
CA ALA A 21 3.37 -21.08 -6.15
C ALA A 21 4.63 -21.13 -5.27
N SER A 22 4.49 -21.11 -3.93
CA SER A 22 5.63 -21.00 -3.03
C SER A 22 6.38 -22.31 -2.80
N GLY A 23 5.73 -23.46 -3.01
CA GLY A 23 6.28 -24.79 -2.70
C GLY A 23 6.57 -25.04 -1.21
N ARG A 24 6.25 -24.09 -0.32
CA ARG A 24 6.54 -24.17 1.11
C ARG A 24 5.48 -24.95 1.86
N SER A 25 5.90 -25.73 2.85
CA SER A 25 4.96 -26.44 3.72
C SER A 25 4.30 -25.50 4.74
N ASN A 26 3.10 -25.86 5.23
CA ASN A 26 2.46 -25.13 6.34
C ASN A 26 3.36 -25.01 7.58
N ALA A 27 4.17 -26.04 7.86
CA ALA A 27 5.10 -26.04 8.98
C ALA A 27 6.24 -25.02 8.78
N GLU A 28 6.76 -24.92 7.56
CA GLU A 28 7.80 -23.96 7.20
C GLU A 28 7.29 -22.52 7.26
N ILE A 29 6.11 -22.26 6.67
CA ILE A 29 5.46 -20.96 6.75
C ILE A 29 5.16 -20.60 8.21
N GLY A 30 4.73 -21.58 9.03
CA GLY A 30 4.47 -21.37 10.45
C GLY A 30 5.71 -20.94 11.22
N ARG A 31 6.87 -21.57 10.96
CA ARG A 31 8.15 -21.15 11.54
C ARG A 31 8.53 -19.73 11.12
N LEU A 32 8.47 -19.43 9.82
CA LEU A 32 8.85 -18.13 9.27
C LEU A 32 7.92 -16.99 9.71
N ALA A 33 6.63 -17.27 9.84
CA ALA A 33 5.61 -16.30 10.25
C ALA A 33 5.47 -16.19 11.77
N SER A 34 6.10 -17.09 12.54
CA SER A 34 5.83 -17.29 13.97
C SER A 34 4.35 -17.55 14.26
N VAL A 35 3.69 -18.34 13.40
CA VAL A 35 2.27 -18.70 13.49
C VAL A 35 2.14 -20.21 13.61
N HIS A 36 1.22 -20.69 14.46
CA HIS A 36 1.00 -22.13 14.63
C HIS A 36 0.56 -22.79 13.30
N PRO A 37 1.11 -23.96 12.91
CA PRO A 37 0.81 -24.59 11.62
C PRO A 37 -0.68 -24.82 11.35
N SER A 38 -1.47 -25.12 12.39
CA SER A 38 -2.94 -25.28 12.25
C SER A 38 -3.67 -24.00 11.88
N GLN A 39 -3.09 -22.83 12.19
CA GLN A 39 -3.61 -21.53 11.77
C GLN A 39 -3.12 -21.17 10.37
N VAL A 40 -1.88 -21.51 10.04
CA VAL A 40 -1.34 -21.34 8.68
C VAL A 40 -2.18 -22.08 7.65
N GLY A 41 -2.51 -23.35 7.89
CA GLY A 41 -3.34 -24.13 6.96
C GLY A 41 -4.73 -23.51 6.77
N ARG A 42 -5.34 -22.98 7.85
CA ARG A 42 -6.61 -22.25 7.76
C ARG A 42 -6.49 -20.95 6.96
N ILE A 43 -5.40 -20.20 7.14
CA ILE A 43 -5.17 -18.94 6.42
C ILE A 43 -4.91 -19.20 4.93
N CYS A 44 -4.06 -20.18 4.61
CA CYS A 44 -3.70 -20.52 3.23
C CYS A 44 -4.88 -21.12 2.44
N SER A 45 -5.81 -21.78 3.12
CA SER A 45 -7.09 -22.23 2.54
C SER A 45 -8.16 -21.14 2.45
N GLY A 46 -7.84 -19.90 2.84
CA GLY A 46 -8.79 -18.79 2.80
C GLY A 46 -9.86 -18.80 3.91
N ASN A 47 -9.74 -19.70 4.89
CA ASN A 47 -10.71 -19.86 5.98
C ASN A 47 -10.47 -18.83 7.11
N PHE A 48 -10.69 -17.56 6.80
CA PHE A 48 -10.67 -16.46 7.78
C PHE A 48 -11.69 -15.38 7.41
N LYS A 49 -12.32 -14.80 8.43
CA LYS A 49 -13.35 -13.74 8.27
C LYS A 49 -12.77 -12.33 8.48
N THR A 50 -11.59 -12.23 9.06
CA THR A 50 -10.93 -10.96 9.41
C THR A 50 -9.43 -11.03 9.12
N VAL A 51 -8.83 -9.88 8.82
CA VAL A 51 -7.37 -9.76 8.67
C VAL A 51 -6.77 -9.59 10.06
N SER A 52 -6.42 -10.71 10.70
CA SER A 52 -5.76 -10.73 12.00
C SER A 52 -4.24 -10.57 11.86
N ALA A 53 -3.53 -10.38 12.97
CA ALA A 53 -2.07 -10.32 13.00
C ALA A 53 -1.43 -11.54 12.29
N ASN A 54 -2.00 -12.73 12.50
CA ASN A 54 -1.48 -13.98 11.93
C ASN A 54 -1.70 -14.02 10.41
N VAL A 55 -2.81 -13.46 9.90
CA VAL A 55 -3.02 -13.28 8.45
C VAL A 55 -1.96 -12.34 7.87
N VAL A 56 -1.64 -11.24 8.57
CA VAL A 56 -0.61 -10.29 8.13
C VAL A 56 0.77 -10.93 8.11
N GLN A 57 1.12 -11.70 9.13
CA GLN A 57 2.40 -12.42 9.21
C GLN A 57 2.54 -13.46 8.10
N VAL A 58 1.50 -14.26 7.85
CA VAL A 58 1.50 -15.23 6.74
C VAL A 58 1.60 -14.52 5.38
N CYS A 59 0.87 -13.41 5.19
CA CYS A 59 0.98 -12.60 3.97
C CYS A 59 2.38 -12.06 3.75
N ARG A 60 3.08 -11.64 4.81
CA ARG A 60 4.47 -11.16 4.73
C ARG A 60 5.40 -12.26 4.22
N VAL A 61 5.29 -13.48 4.75
CA VAL A 61 6.09 -14.63 4.31
C VAL A 61 5.80 -15.01 2.86
N LEU A 62 4.53 -14.93 2.44
CA LEU A 62 4.09 -15.26 1.08
C LEU A 62 4.28 -14.11 0.07
N GLY A 63 4.80 -12.95 0.50
CA GLY A 63 4.96 -11.77 -0.37
C GLY A 63 3.63 -11.17 -0.85
N VAL A 64 2.53 -11.44 -0.14
CA VAL A 64 1.20 -10.91 -0.46
C VAL A 64 1.04 -9.55 0.20
N LYS A 65 0.88 -8.48 -0.60
CA LYS A 65 0.53 -7.16 -0.07
C LYS A 65 -0.85 -7.21 0.60
N VAL A 66 -0.90 -7.03 1.91
CA VAL A 66 -2.15 -6.84 2.65
C VAL A 66 -2.67 -5.44 2.33
N PRO A 67 -3.95 -5.26 1.96
CA PRO A 67 -4.54 -3.93 1.87
C PRO A 67 -4.36 -3.23 3.22
N LYS A 68 -3.71 -2.06 3.26
CA LYS A 68 -3.60 -1.28 4.49
C LYS A 68 -5.02 -0.97 4.98
N MET A 69 -5.43 -1.59 6.08
CA MET A 69 -6.72 -1.30 6.71
C MET A 69 -6.62 0.08 7.36
N GLY A 70 -7.01 1.10 6.60
CA GLY A 70 -6.88 2.52 6.95
C GLY A 70 -6.90 3.41 5.71
N GLU A 71 -6.40 2.91 4.58
CA GLU A 71 -6.57 3.57 3.28
C GLU A 71 -7.77 2.93 2.58
N SER A 72 -8.97 3.30 3.01
CA SER A 72 -9.96 3.57 1.97
C SER A 72 -9.36 4.70 1.15
N SER A 73 -8.67 4.38 0.06
CA SER A 73 -8.61 5.35 -1.03
C SER A 73 -10.06 5.42 -1.55
N ARG A 74 -10.91 6.18 -0.85
CA ARG A 74 -11.70 7.17 -1.55
C ARG A 74 -10.62 8.00 -2.22
N MET A 75 -10.18 7.54 -3.38
CA MET A 75 -9.34 8.32 -4.25
C MET A 75 -10.15 9.59 -4.41
N ASP A 76 -9.64 10.70 -3.89
CA ASP A 76 -10.29 11.99 -4.00
C ASP A 76 -10.81 12.09 -5.44
N PRO A 77 -12.11 12.37 -5.69
CA PRO A 77 -12.64 12.40 -7.05
C PRO A 77 -11.80 13.25 -8.01
N GLU A 78 -11.15 14.30 -7.50
CA GLU A 78 -10.23 15.14 -8.27
C GLU A 78 -8.88 14.44 -8.51
N TRP A 79 -8.34 13.73 -7.50
CA TRP A 79 -7.17 12.86 -7.70
C TRP A 79 -7.46 11.72 -8.69
N ALA A 80 -8.69 11.19 -8.68
CA ALA A 80 -9.13 10.15 -9.59
C ALA A 80 -9.13 10.63 -11.05
N LYS A 81 -9.64 11.83 -11.29
CA LYS A 81 -9.63 12.49 -12.61
C LYS A 81 -8.19 12.80 -13.06
N ALA A 82 -7.35 13.31 -12.16
CA ALA A 82 -5.94 13.59 -12.44
C ALA A 82 -5.19 12.31 -12.84
N ASN A 83 -5.33 11.24 -12.05
CA ASN A 83 -4.69 9.95 -12.33
C ASN A 83 -5.21 9.31 -13.64
N ALA A 84 -6.51 9.43 -13.94
CA ALA A 84 -7.06 8.96 -15.22
C ALA A 84 -6.49 9.73 -16.41
N SER A 85 -6.29 11.04 -16.27
CA SER A 85 -5.68 11.87 -17.32
C SER A 85 -4.21 11.56 -17.51
N LEU A 86 -3.46 11.36 -16.42
CA LEU A 86 -2.07 10.90 -16.45
C LEU A 86 -1.93 9.57 -17.21
N ARG A 87 -2.81 8.61 -16.91
CA ARG A 87 -2.84 7.31 -17.59
C ARG A 87 -3.17 7.40 -19.07
N ARG A 88 -3.94 8.40 -19.50
CA ARG A 88 -4.26 8.62 -20.92
C ARG A 88 -3.05 9.12 -21.70
N ILE A 89 -2.22 9.94 -21.07
CA ILE A 89 -1.01 10.51 -21.68
C ILE A 89 0.13 9.48 -21.67
N TRP A 90 0.11 8.53 -20.73
CA TRP A 90 1.12 7.49 -20.60
C TRP A 90 1.11 6.52 -21.80
N ASP A 91 2.10 6.68 -22.68
CA ASP A 91 2.32 5.88 -23.89
C ASP A 91 3.21 4.64 -23.66
N GLN A 92 3.57 4.36 -22.40
CA GLN A 92 4.48 3.27 -21.99
C GLN A 92 5.91 3.39 -22.53
N THR A 93 6.33 4.56 -23.01
CA THR A 93 7.70 4.78 -23.46
C THR A 93 8.53 5.51 -22.38
N PRO A 94 9.84 5.24 -22.28
CA PRO A 94 10.73 6.02 -21.41
C PRO A 94 10.68 7.53 -21.70
N GLN A 95 10.54 7.90 -22.97
CA GLN A 95 10.48 9.29 -23.43
C GLN A 95 9.16 9.97 -23.01
N GLY A 96 8.04 9.27 -23.11
CA GLY A 96 6.76 9.74 -22.59
C GLY A 96 6.80 9.94 -21.07
N ALA A 97 7.54 9.11 -20.35
CA ALA A 97 7.66 9.18 -18.89
C ALA A 97 8.41 10.45 -18.50
N ALA A 98 9.57 10.67 -19.15
CA ALA A 98 10.38 11.84 -18.95
C ALA A 98 9.64 13.15 -19.31
N THR A 99 8.71 13.10 -20.27
CA THR A 99 7.89 14.25 -20.66
C THR A 99 6.82 14.54 -19.62
N ILE A 100 6.12 13.52 -19.16
CA ILE A 100 5.13 13.63 -18.08
C ILE A 100 5.78 14.17 -16.80
N CYS A 101 6.94 13.63 -16.40
CA CYS A 101 7.67 14.09 -15.22
C CYS A 101 8.03 15.58 -15.33
N ARG A 102 8.61 16.02 -16.46
CA ARG A 102 8.95 17.44 -16.66
C ARG A 102 7.75 18.37 -16.51
N VAL A 103 6.57 17.97 -16.99
CA VAL A 103 5.35 18.78 -16.84
C VAL A 103 4.90 18.84 -15.39
N LEU A 104 4.95 17.71 -14.68
CA LEU A 104 4.58 17.66 -13.25
C LEU A 104 5.55 18.47 -12.39
N ASP A 105 6.85 18.41 -12.68
CA ASP A 105 7.88 19.18 -11.99
C ASP A 105 7.68 20.70 -12.23
N ALA A 106 7.40 21.10 -13.47
CA ALA A 106 7.08 22.50 -13.78
C ALA A 106 5.82 22.99 -13.06
N ILE A 107 4.80 22.13 -12.89
CA ILE A 107 3.61 22.46 -12.10
C ILE A 107 3.96 22.59 -10.60
N ALA A 108 4.86 21.73 -10.09
CA ALA A 108 5.33 21.80 -8.72
C ALA A 108 6.11 23.10 -8.46
N ASP A 109 6.93 23.54 -9.40
CA ASP A 109 7.70 24.79 -9.30
C ASP A 109 6.80 26.05 -9.28
N LEU A 110 5.63 25.98 -9.92
CA LEU A 110 4.62 27.04 -9.85
C LEU A 110 3.87 27.05 -8.52
N HIS A 111 3.89 25.94 -7.79
CA HIS A 111 3.32 25.80 -6.46
C HIS A 111 4.37 26.20 -5.42
N VAL A 112 4.72 27.49 -5.37
CA VAL A 112 5.54 28.03 -4.28
C VAL A 112 4.80 27.74 -2.98
N PRO A 113 5.31 26.86 -2.08
CA PRO A 113 4.74 26.76 -0.76
C PRO A 113 4.97 28.14 -0.13
N GLU A 114 3.91 28.81 0.33
CA GLU A 114 4.10 29.90 1.29
C GLU A 114 4.84 29.29 2.48
N MET A 115 6.17 29.44 2.49
CA MET A 115 6.97 29.08 3.64
C MET A 115 6.47 29.95 4.78
N HIS A 116 5.90 29.29 5.79
CA HIS A 116 5.60 29.89 7.07
C HIS A 116 6.80 30.71 7.55
N ALA A 117 6.66 32.02 7.49
CA ALA A 117 7.47 32.96 8.23
C ALA A 117 7.12 32.79 9.71
N ASP A 118 7.76 31.84 10.38
CA ASP A 118 7.89 31.89 11.83
C ASP A 118 9.25 31.33 12.24
N SER A 119 10.16 32.25 12.54
CA SER A 119 11.36 31.99 13.31
C SER A 119 11.55 33.20 14.21
N THR A 120 10.82 33.17 15.32
CA THR A 120 11.39 33.41 16.66
C THR A 120 12.80 34.00 16.66
N ARG A 121 12.89 35.31 16.87
CA ARG A 121 14.03 35.90 17.58
C ARG A 121 13.53 36.71 18.77
N SER A 122 13.25 35.98 19.84
CA SER A 122 13.27 36.53 21.19
C SER A 122 14.64 36.19 21.77
N GLU A 123 15.58 37.14 21.67
CA GLU A 123 16.78 37.17 22.52
C GLU A 123 16.66 38.42 23.39
N LYS A 124 16.45 38.19 24.68
CA LYS A 124 16.66 39.17 25.75
C LYS A 124 18.17 39.28 26.00
N GLN A 125 18.65 40.51 26.18
CA GLN A 125 19.87 41.01 26.90
C GLN A 125 20.28 42.29 26.15
N ASP A 126 20.31 43.49 26.71
CA ASP A 126 20.83 43.94 28.01
C ASP A 126 20.09 45.19 28.52
N ALA A 127 19.82 45.25 29.82
CA ALA A 127 19.77 46.48 30.64
C ALA A 127 19.79 46.09 32.12
#